data_AF-A0A2V9GKF9-F1
#
_entry.id   AF-A0A2V9GKF9-F1
#
_cell.length_a   1.000
_cell.length_b   1.000
_cell.length_c   1.000
_cell.angle_alpha   90.00
_cell.angle_beta   90.00
_cell.angle_gamma   90.00
#
_symmetry.space_group_name_H-M   'P 1'
#
loop_
_entity.id
_entity.type
_entity.pdbx_description
1 polymer ?
#
loop_
_entity_poly.entity_id
_entity_poly.type
_entity_poly.pdbx_seq_one_letter_code
_entity_poly.pdbx_strand_id
1 'polypeptide(L)'
;MNPDADPSDLFPDFSPVPQMVFVNDRVSFQTEGNQRVILVHGVVYSHYSREDRTAEAYALVSLYESGYVDQNDLARSFGYSTRTLRRFEQRLQSGGLNALVRPEGRPADGSIPKPTSRDRTILRLKAQDISNRGIAGRLGLSEMMIRKILRRLGWQPAPEATLPLLPQADAPAKPVTISDSTADQISLPAPPPPPPQRQEPGVKPAAQSFDQNPLDRSMDRLWAALGLLDDALPLFATAQNLPRAGVLLAIPALLASGLLSAAEKIYGSLRPSFYGLRTTLVAYVLLALLRIPRPEALKEYSPGELGRIVGLDRMPEVKTLRRKLSQLAARQGSQALGQEIAQRRIREHGHVFGFLYVDGHVRAYHGKHTIPKAYITRARLAAPATTDYWVNDQRGDPLFVVTAEANAALTR
;
A
#
# COMPACT_ATOMS: atom_id res chain seq x y z
N MET A 1 23.25 -18.07 -24.57
CA MET A 1 22.60 -16.94 -23.88
C MET A 1 21.79 -16.23 -24.94
N ASN A 2 20.47 -16.43 -24.94
CA ASN A 2 19.59 -15.70 -25.85
C ASN A 2 19.50 -14.26 -25.36
N PRO A 3 19.80 -13.25 -26.20
CA PRO A 3 19.82 -11.85 -25.82
C PRO A 3 18.45 -11.15 -25.95
N ASP A 4 17.35 -11.90 -25.92
CA ASP A 4 16.00 -11.36 -26.12
C ASP A 4 15.02 -11.94 -25.09
N ALA A 5 15.21 -11.60 -23.81
CA ALA A 5 14.12 -11.69 -22.85
C ALA A 5 13.39 -10.34 -22.88
N ASP A 6 12.36 -10.27 -23.72
CA ASP A 6 11.47 -9.11 -23.84
C ASP A 6 10.81 -8.87 -22.47
N PRO A 7 10.81 -7.66 -21.90
CA PRO A 7 10.20 -7.38 -20.59
C PRO A 7 8.70 -7.75 -20.50
N SER A 8 8.06 -8.02 -21.65
CA SER A 8 6.71 -8.59 -21.78
C SER A 8 6.59 -10.02 -21.20
N ASP A 9 7.67 -10.81 -21.16
CA ASP A 9 7.67 -12.20 -20.64
C ASP A 9 7.52 -12.29 -19.11
N LEU A 10 7.73 -11.19 -18.38
CA LEU A 10 7.48 -11.13 -16.94
C LEU A 10 5.99 -10.90 -16.62
N PHE A 11 5.19 -10.45 -17.59
CA PHE A 11 3.79 -10.02 -17.41
C PHE A 11 2.82 -10.56 -18.49
N PRO A 12 2.88 -11.84 -18.89
CA PRO A 12 2.09 -12.34 -20.02
C PRO A 12 0.57 -12.30 -19.80
N ASP A 13 0.13 -12.35 -18.53
CA ASP A 13 -1.29 -12.37 -18.13
C ASP A 13 -1.74 -11.07 -17.42
N PHE A 14 -0.93 -10.01 -17.41
CA PHE A 14 -1.37 -8.73 -16.86
C PHE A 14 -2.32 -8.06 -17.86
N SER A 15 -3.60 -8.45 -17.81
CA SER A 15 -4.68 -7.64 -18.34
C SER A 15 -5.24 -6.82 -17.17
N PRO A 16 -4.81 -5.57 -16.99
CA PRO A 16 -5.48 -4.71 -16.04
C PRO A 16 -6.83 -4.39 -16.70
N VAL A 17 -7.91 -4.99 -16.21
CA VAL A 17 -9.20 -4.29 -16.33
C VAL A 17 -9.79 -3.92 -14.96
N PRO A 18 -9.08 -3.15 -14.12
CA PRO A 18 -9.69 -1.95 -13.58
C PRO A 18 -9.99 -1.02 -14.76
N GLN A 19 -11.18 -0.41 -14.82
CA GLN A 19 -11.65 0.41 -15.95
C GLN A 19 -10.61 1.48 -16.34
N MET A 20 -9.71 1.15 -17.26
CA MET A 20 -8.71 2.07 -17.76
C MET A 20 -9.43 2.99 -18.73
N VAL A 21 -9.60 4.24 -18.33
CA VAL A 21 -10.28 5.25 -19.13
C VAL A 21 -9.21 6.02 -19.90
N PHE A 22 -9.26 5.90 -21.22
CA PHE A 22 -8.40 6.68 -22.09
C PHE A 22 -8.99 8.08 -22.25
N VAL A 23 -8.18 9.09 -21.94
CA VAL A 23 -8.52 10.50 -22.17
C VAL A 23 -8.17 10.87 -23.61
N ASN A 24 -7.01 10.40 -24.08
CA ASN A 24 -6.55 10.44 -25.47
C ASN A 24 -5.54 9.29 -25.71
N ASP A 25 -4.89 9.26 -26.87
CA ASP A 25 -3.90 8.23 -27.23
C ASP A 25 -2.64 8.23 -26.34
N ARG A 26 -2.40 9.31 -25.59
CA ARG A 26 -1.21 9.50 -24.76
C ARG A 26 -1.50 9.38 -23.28
N VAL A 27 -2.72 9.68 -22.85
CA VAL A 27 -3.09 9.80 -21.45
C VAL A 27 -4.27 8.91 -21.14
N SER A 28 -4.08 8.07 -20.13
CA SER A 28 -5.12 7.24 -19.56
C SER A 28 -5.13 7.41 -18.04
N PHE A 29 -6.23 7.05 -17.40
CA PHE A 29 -6.26 6.92 -15.97
C PHE A 29 -6.97 5.65 -15.54
N GLN A 30 -6.51 5.11 -14.43
CA GLN A 30 -7.08 3.95 -13.77
C GLN A 30 -7.62 4.40 -12.42
N THR A 31 -8.79 3.88 -12.05
CA THR A 31 -9.36 4.09 -10.72
C THR A 31 -9.53 2.74 -10.06
N GLU A 32 -8.95 2.58 -8.86
CA GLU A 32 -9.08 1.37 -8.07
C GLU A 32 -9.34 1.69 -6.60
N GLY A 33 -10.48 1.24 -6.09
CA GLY A 33 -10.95 1.60 -4.75
C GLY A 33 -11.02 3.11 -4.55
N ASN A 34 -10.18 3.62 -3.64
CA ASN A 34 -10.07 5.05 -3.32
C ASN A 34 -8.89 5.73 -4.02
N GLN A 35 -8.07 5.04 -4.81
CA GLN A 35 -6.94 5.65 -5.50
C GLN A 35 -7.22 5.83 -7.00
N ARG A 36 -6.64 6.88 -7.55
CA ARG A 36 -6.65 7.17 -8.97
C ARG A 36 -5.22 7.41 -9.44
N VAL A 37 -4.84 6.74 -10.52
CA VAL A 37 -3.52 6.82 -11.14
C VAL A 37 -3.70 7.33 -12.56
N ILE A 38 -2.98 8.40 -12.92
CA ILE A 38 -2.94 8.93 -14.28
C ILE A 38 -1.63 8.50 -14.93
N LEU A 39 -1.72 7.93 -16.12
CA LEU A 39 -0.60 7.47 -16.92
C LEU A 39 -0.47 8.35 -18.16
N VAL A 40 0.76 8.76 -18.47
CA VAL A 40 1.14 9.45 -19.71
C VAL A 40 2.15 8.56 -20.44
N HIS A 41 1.84 8.15 -21.66
CA HIS A 41 2.60 7.17 -22.45
C HIS A 41 2.88 5.85 -21.68
N GLY A 42 1.91 5.42 -20.86
CA GLY A 42 2.05 4.22 -20.01
C GLY A 42 2.93 4.40 -18.77
N VAL A 43 3.48 5.60 -18.54
CA VAL A 43 4.26 5.94 -17.35
C VAL A 43 3.37 6.67 -16.36
N VAL A 44 3.42 6.31 -15.07
CA VAL A 44 2.65 6.99 -14.03
C VAL A 44 3.09 8.46 -13.94
N TYR A 45 2.17 9.37 -14.23
CA TYR A 45 2.38 10.81 -14.14
C TYR A 45 1.98 11.35 -12.76
N SER A 46 0.84 10.91 -12.24
CA SER A 46 0.34 11.32 -10.94
C SER A 46 -0.56 10.24 -10.32
N HIS A 47 -0.59 10.19 -9.00
CA HIS A 47 -1.50 9.36 -8.24
C HIS A 47 -2.06 10.15 -7.06
N TYR A 48 -3.31 9.89 -6.71
CA TYR A 48 -3.96 10.55 -5.59
C TYR A 48 -5.14 9.74 -5.06
N SER A 49 -5.51 10.01 -3.81
CA SER A 49 -6.77 9.55 -3.26
C SER A 49 -7.94 10.31 -3.90
N ARG A 50 -9.05 9.64 -4.21
CA ARG A 50 -10.28 10.28 -4.73
C ARG A 50 -10.92 11.24 -3.73
N GLU A 51 -10.61 11.07 -2.45
CA GLU A 51 -10.99 12.01 -1.39
C GLU A 51 -10.16 13.30 -1.46
N ASP A 52 -8.92 13.23 -1.97
CA ASP A 52 -8.06 14.39 -2.11
C ASP A 52 -8.37 15.17 -3.39
N ARG A 53 -9.38 16.03 -3.28
CA ARG A 53 -9.79 16.94 -4.36
C ARG A 53 -8.72 17.97 -4.72
N THR A 54 -7.79 18.26 -3.82
CA THR A 54 -6.72 19.22 -4.06
C THR A 54 -5.67 18.60 -4.97
N ALA A 55 -5.25 17.37 -4.65
CA ALA A 55 -4.34 16.60 -5.48
C ALA A 55 -4.93 16.30 -6.88
N GLU A 56 -6.22 15.97 -6.95
CA GLU A 56 -6.91 15.80 -8.24
C GLU A 56 -6.87 17.09 -9.08
N ALA A 57 -7.24 18.24 -8.48
CA ALA A 57 -7.23 19.51 -9.19
C ALA A 57 -5.82 19.92 -9.66
N TYR A 58 -4.80 19.71 -8.83
CA TYR A 58 -3.41 19.97 -9.19
C TYR A 58 -2.96 19.09 -10.36
N ALA A 59 -3.19 17.77 -10.28
CA ALA A 59 -2.81 16.83 -11.33
C ALA A 59 -3.44 17.19 -12.69
N LEU A 60 -4.71 17.58 -12.69
CA LEU A 60 -5.42 18.00 -13.91
C LEU A 60 -4.85 19.27 -14.52
N VAL A 61 -4.52 20.28 -13.70
CA VAL A 61 -3.91 21.53 -14.19
C VAL A 61 -2.50 21.25 -14.72
N SER A 62 -1.68 20.48 -14.01
CA SER A 62 -0.33 20.12 -14.46
C SER A 62 -0.33 19.33 -15.77
N LEU A 63 -1.30 18.43 -15.98
CA LEU A 63 -1.46 17.69 -17.25
C LEU A 63 -1.79 18.59 -18.43
N TYR A 64 -2.62 19.61 -18.20
CA TYR A 64 -2.96 20.60 -19.21
C TYR A 64 -1.77 21.54 -19.49
N GLU A 65 -1.11 22.07 -18.46
CA GLU A 65 0.04 22.96 -18.60
C GLU A 65 1.25 22.29 -19.28
N SER A 66 1.40 20.98 -19.09
CA SER A 66 2.43 20.18 -19.77
C SER A 66 2.09 19.85 -21.24
N GLY A 67 0.88 20.18 -21.71
CA GLY A 67 0.47 20.02 -23.09
C GLY A 67 0.18 18.58 -23.53
N TYR A 68 0.01 17.65 -22.59
CA TYR A 68 -0.33 16.25 -22.93
C TYR A 68 -1.82 16.08 -23.29
N VAL A 69 -2.70 16.93 -22.78
CA VAL A 69 -4.16 16.83 -22.95
C VAL A 69 -4.81 18.20 -23.04
N ASP A 70 -5.83 18.32 -23.89
CA ASP A 70 -6.67 19.52 -23.97
C ASP A 70 -7.69 19.59 -22.82
N GLN A 71 -8.07 20.82 -22.45
CA GLN A 71 -9.02 21.08 -21.37
C GLN A 71 -10.42 20.44 -21.62
N ASN A 72 -10.81 20.28 -22.89
CA ASN A 72 -12.07 19.63 -23.26
C ASN A 72 -12.07 18.12 -23.01
N ASP A 73 -10.94 17.46 -23.27
CA ASP A 73 -10.81 16.01 -23.10
C ASP A 73 -10.72 15.63 -21.63
N LEU A 74 -10.00 16.45 -20.83
CA LEU A 74 -10.01 16.33 -19.37
C LEU A 74 -11.41 16.54 -18.80
N ALA A 75 -12.15 17.55 -19.27
CA ALA A 75 -13.51 17.82 -18.81
C ALA A 75 -14.44 16.62 -19.06
N ARG A 76 -14.42 16.06 -20.27
CA ARG A 76 -15.22 14.89 -20.63
C ARG A 76 -14.86 13.65 -19.80
N SER A 77 -13.56 13.38 -19.66
CA SER A 77 -13.09 12.12 -19.07
C SER A 77 -13.18 12.10 -17.55
N PHE A 78 -12.98 13.24 -16.88
CA PHE A 78 -13.06 13.35 -15.42
C PHE A 78 -14.43 13.82 -14.92
N GLY A 79 -15.39 14.08 -15.82
CA GLY A 79 -16.75 14.52 -15.47
C GLY A 79 -16.83 15.95 -14.95
N TYR A 80 -15.90 16.81 -15.34
CA TYR A 80 -15.87 18.24 -14.98
C TYR A 80 -16.37 19.13 -16.11
N SER A 81 -16.78 20.35 -15.78
CA SER A 81 -16.97 21.39 -16.80
C SER A 81 -15.66 22.10 -17.09
N THR A 82 -15.46 22.55 -18.34
CA THR A 82 -14.29 23.34 -18.77
C THR A 82 -14.09 24.59 -17.89
N ARG A 83 -15.19 25.23 -17.47
CA ARG A 83 -15.18 26.35 -16.51
C ARG A 83 -14.56 25.99 -15.17
N THR A 84 -14.75 24.75 -14.69
CA THR A 84 -14.19 24.29 -13.42
C THR A 84 -12.69 24.10 -13.51
N LEU A 85 -12.20 23.51 -14.60
CA LEU A 85 -10.77 23.34 -14.86
C LEU A 85 -10.07 24.70 -14.98
N ARG A 86 -10.66 25.65 -15.72
CA ARG A 86 -10.13 27.03 -15.82
C ARG A 86 -10.09 27.75 -14.47
N ARG A 87 -11.03 27.45 -13.57
CA ARG A 87 -11.02 27.99 -12.20
C ARG A 87 -9.92 27.36 -11.35
N PHE A 88 -9.60 26.08 -11.53
CA PHE A 88 -8.46 25.45 -10.86
C PHE A 88 -7.14 26.07 -11.31
N GLU A 89 -6.96 26.23 -12.62
CA GLU A 89 -5.80 26.91 -13.20
C GLU A 89 -5.62 28.33 -12.63
N GLN A 90 -6.67 29.15 -12.66
CA GLN A 90 -6.63 30.52 -12.11
C GLN A 90 -6.31 30.55 -10.60
N ARG A 91 -6.82 29.58 -9.84
CA ARG A 91 -6.54 29.47 -8.40
C ARG A 91 -5.09 29.10 -8.16
N LEU A 92 -4.57 28.12 -8.89
CA LEU A 92 -3.18 27.70 -8.80
C LEU A 92 -2.23 28.85 -9.15
N GLN A 93 -2.52 29.61 -10.22
CA GLN A 93 -1.72 30.77 -10.63
C GLN A 93 -1.77 31.93 -9.63
N SER A 94 -2.93 32.19 -9.00
CA SER A 94 -3.10 33.35 -8.10
C SER A 94 -2.64 33.09 -6.66
N GLY A 95 -2.70 31.86 -6.17
CA GLY A 95 -2.41 31.55 -4.76
C GLY A 95 -1.75 30.19 -4.52
N GLY A 96 -1.18 29.57 -5.56
CA GLY A 96 -0.48 28.29 -5.46
C GLY A 96 -1.38 27.14 -5.02
N LEU A 97 -0.76 26.08 -4.49
CA LEU A 97 -1.47 24.88 -4.02
C LEU A 97 -2.50 25.19 -2.91
N ASN A 98 -2.20 26.14 -2.03
CA ASN A 98 -3.10 26.54 -0.93
C ASN A 98 -4.44 27.09 -1.44
N ALA A 99 -4.46 27.71 -2.62
CA ALA A 99 -5.68 28.25 -3.22
C ALA A 99 -6.58 27.18 -3.89
N LEU A 100 -6.06 25.96 -4.10
CA LEU A 100 -6.86 24.82 -4.57
C LEU A 100 -7.65 24.16 -3.43
N VAL A 101 -7.17 24.27 -2.19
CA VAL A 101 -7.84 23.74 -1.00
C VAL A 101 -9.20 24.43 -0.84
N ARG A 102 -10.27 23.64 -0.72
CA ARG A 102 -11.58 24.18 -0.32
C ARG A 102 -11.54 24.40 1.19
N PRO A 103 -11.75 25.62 1.70
CA PRO A 103 -11.89 25.80 3.14
C PRO A 103 -13.11 25.01 3.62
N GLU A 104 -12.92 24.15 4.62
CA GLU A 104 -14.03 23.53 5.32
C GLU A 104 -14.72 24.58 6.18
N GLY A 105 -16.04 24.69 6.04
CA GLY A 105 -16.87 25.58 6.84
C GLY A 105 -17.47 26.76 6.10
N ARG A 106 -18.39 27.43 6.79
CA ARG A 106 -18.98 28.70 6.38
C ARG A 106 -17.83 29.70 6.19
N PRO A 107 -17.79 30.49 5.08
CA PRO A 107 -16.73 31.48 4.91
C PRO A 107 -16.64 32.33 6.17
N ALA A 108 -15.43 32.41 6.74
CA ALA A 108 -15.16 33.26 7.87
C ALA A 108 -15.69 34.66 7.56
N ASP A 109 -16.47 35.18 8.50
CA ASP A 109 -17.18 36.44 8.43
C ASP A 109 -16.27 37.56 7.89
N GLY A 110 -16.71 38.32 6.87
CA GLY A 110 -16.03 39.58 6.52
C GLY A 110 -15.92 39.99 5.05
N SER A 111 -16.19 39.14 4.05
CA SER A 111 -16.30 39.65 2.66
C SER A 111 -17.71 40.21 2.41
N ILE A 112 -17.93 41.45 2.86
CA ILE A 112 -19.12 42.23 2.50
C ILE A 112 -19.16 42.29 0.96
N PRO A 113 -20.21 41.76 0.30
CA PRO A 113 -20.33 41.86 -1.15
C PRO A 113 -20.24 43.33 -1.58
N LYS A 114 -19.44 43.65 -2.60
CA LYS A 114 -19.31 45.02 -3.11
C LYS A 114 -20.72 45.62 -3.33
N PRO A 115 -21.00 46.83 -2.84
CA PRO A 115 -22.33 47.42 -2.89
C PRO A 115 -22.80 47.53 -4.34
N THR A 116 -23.98 46.98 -4.61
CA THR A 116 -24.60 47.00 -5.94
C THR A 116 -25.04 48.43 -6.29
N SER A 117 -25.30 48.74 -7.56
CA SER A 117 -25.85 50.06 -7.97
C SER A 117 -27.09 50.44 -7.16
N ARG A 118 -27.98 49.47 -6.90
CA ARG A 118 -29.18 49.62 -6.05
C ARG A 118 -28.86 49.99 -4.60
N ASP A 119 -27.79 49.44 -4.04
CA ASP A 119 -27.37 49.74 -2.67
C ASP A 119 -26.95 51.22 -2.53
N ARG A 120 -26.27 51.76 -3.56
CA ARG A 120 -25.88 53.17 -3.61
C ARG A 120 -27.11 54.09 -3.72
N THR A 121 -28.12 53.68 -4.48
CA THR A 121 -29.39 54.43 -4.59
C THR A 121 -30.13 54.46 -3.25
N ILE A 122 -30.16 53.33 -2.52
CA ILE A 122 -30.78 53.25 -1.19
C ILE A 122 -30.06 54.18 -0.21
N LEU A 123 -28.72 54.19 -0.20
CA LEU A 123 -27.94 55.12 0.64
C LEU A 123 -28.19 56.59 0.28
N ARG A 124 -28.28 56.93 -1.01
CA ARG A 124 -28.57 58.29 -1.47
C ARG A 124 -29.96 58.77 -1.05
N LEU A 125 -30.96 57.91 -1.17
CA LEU A 125 -32.33 58.22 -0.72
C LEU A 125 -32.41 58.33 0.80
N LYS A 126 -31.61 57.54 1.53
CA LYS A 126 -31.55 57.60 2.98
C LYS A 126 -30.82 58.85 3.49
N ALA A 127 -29.82 59.35 2.76
CA ALA A 127 -29.16 60.63 3.02
C ALA A 127 -30.04 61.86 2.72
N GLN A 128 -31.19 61.66 2.06
CA GLN A 128 -32.21 62.69 1.80
C GLN A 128 -33.36 62.64 2.83
N ASP A 129 -33.15 62.00 3.98
CA ASP A 129 -34.12 61.81 5.07
C ASP A 129 -35.44 61.13 4.68
N ILE A 130 -35.44 60.38 3.58
CA ILE A 130 -36.61 59.61 3.17
C ILE A 130 -36.78 58.42 4.11
N SER A 131 -38.00 58.24 4.63
CA SER A 131 -38.35 57.12 5.49
C SER A 131 -38.15 55.78 4.79
N ASN A 132 -37.89 54.71 5.54
CA ASN A 132 -37.67 53.37 4.97
C ASN A 132 -38.88 52.90 4.15
N ARG A 133 -40.10 53.32 4.54
CA ARG A 133 -41.35 53.08 3.81
C ARG A 133 -41.44 53.88 2.51
N GLY A 134 -40.93 55.12 2.48
CA GLY A 134 -40.84 55.93 1.27
C GLY A 134 -39.83 55.39 0.26
N ILE A 135 -38.70 54.85 0.73
CA ILE A 135 -37.71 54.16 -0.12
C ILE A 135 -38.31 52.86 -0.68
N ALA A 136 -39.09 52.12 0.13
CA ALA A 136 -39.81 50.91 -0.29
C ALA A 136 -40.77 51.19 -1.44
N GLY A 137 -41.60 52.23 -1.30
CA GLY A 137 -42.55 52.64 -2.34
C GLY A 137 -41.87 53.06 -3.65
N ARG A 138 -40.71 53.74 -3.58
CA ARG A 138 -39.96 54.18 -4.78
C ARG A 138 -39.22 53.07 -5.51
N LEU A 139 -38.79 52.01 -4.81
CA LEU A 139 -38.00 50.92 -5.39
C LEU A 139 -38.81 49.63 -5.61
N GLY A 140 -40.09 49.61 -5.24
CA GLY A 140 -40.93 48.41 -5.32
C GLY A 140 -40.48 47.29 -4.40
N LEU A 141 -39.82 47.62 -3.28
CA LEU A 141 -39.26 46.66 -2.32
C LEU A 141 -40.06 46.68 -1.01
N SER A 142 -40.01 45.58 -0.26
CA SER A 142 -40.57 45.58 1.09
C SER A 142 -39.71 46.42 2.05
N GLU A 143 -40.35 47.06 3.02
CA GLU A 143 -39.65 47.85 4.04
C GLU A 143 -38.64 47.00 4.84
N MET A 144 -38.98 45.73 5.09
CA MET A 144 -38.11 44.76 5.74
C MET A 144 -36.83 44.51 4.92
N MET A 145 -36.94 44.43 3.59
CA MET A 145 -35.79 44.27 2.70
C MET A 145 -34.84 45.46 2.79
N ILE A 146 -35.39 46.69 2.83
CA ILE A 146 -34.59 47.91 2.98
C ILE A 146 -33.90 47.95 4.34
N ARG A 147 -34.59 47.57 5.42
CA ARG A 147 -33.96 47.46 6.75
C ARG A 147 -32.83 46.41 6.78
N LYS A 148 -32.97 45.31 6.03
CA LYS A 148 -31.93 44.27 5.92
C LYS A 148 -30.74 44.75 5.08
N ILE A 149 -30.99 45.48 4.00
CA ILE A 149 -29.95 46.07 3.15
C ILE A 149 -29.20 47.17 3.90
N LEU A 150 -29.88 48.08 4.60
CA LEU A 150 -29.25 49.13 5.40
C LEU A 150 -28.40 48.56 6.54
N ARG A 151 -28.88 47.50 7.22
CA ARG A 151 -28.09 46.77 8.21
C ARG A 151 -26.86 46.09 7.60
N ARG A 152 -27.00 45.47 6.43
CA ARG A 152 -25.87 44.87 5.69
C ARG A 152 -24.83 45.92 5.26
N LEU A 153 -25.28 47.12 4.90
CA LEU A 153 -24.43 48.23 4.47
C LEU A 153 -23.83 49.04 5.64
N GLY A 154 -24.12 48.66 6.89
CA GLY A 154 -23.58 49.35 8.07
C GLY A 154 -24.14 50.76 8.29
N TRP A 155 -25.34 51.07 7.74
CA TRP A 155 -25.95 52.39 7.95
C TRP A 155 -26.41 52.55 9.40
N GLN A 156 -25.81 53.51 10.11
CA GLN A 156 -26.19 53.92 11.45
C GLN A 156 -26.97 55.25 11.37
N PRO A 157 -28.07 55.42 12.11
CA PRO A 157 -28.72 56.73 12.23
C PRO A 157 -27.75 57.74 12.87
N ALA A 158 -27.81 59.01 12.45
CA ALA A 158 -27.12 60.09 13.14
C ALA A 158 -27.60 60.15 14.61
N PRO A 159 -26.72 60.37 15.60
CA PRO A 159 -27.13 60.40 16.99
C PRO A 159 -28.06 61.59 17.22
N GLU A 160 -29.33 61.30 17.55
CA GLU A 160 -30.27 62.30 18.06
C GLU A 160 -29.80 62.78 19.45
N ALA A 161 -29.89 64.09 19.68
CA ALA A 161 -29.57 64.70 20.96
C ALA A 161 -30.57 64.22 22.03
N THR A 162 -30.12 63.33 22.91
CA THR A 162 -30.88 62.85 24.08
C THR A 162 -31.02 63.98 25.11
N LEU A 163 -32.26 64.45 25.32
CA LEU A 163 -32.64 65.23 26.51
C LEU A 163 -32.74 64.30 27.73
N PRO A 164 -32.23 64.69 28.92
CA PRO A 164 -32.09 63.79 30.05
C PRO A 164 -33.35 63.78 30.92
N LEU A 165 -34.04 62.64 31.02
CA LEU A 165 -34.93 62.38 32.16
C LEU A 165 -35.02 60.87 32.48
N LEU A 166 -34.29 60.50 33.55
CA LEU A 166 -34.54 59.38 34.48
C LEU A 166 -34.18 57.93 34.04
N PRO A 167 -33.84 57.04 35.01
CA PRO A 167 -32.57 56.31 35.04
C PRO A 167 -32.60 54.88 34.48
N GLN A 168 -31.42 54.41 34.08
CA GLN A 168 -31.13 53.04 33.65
C GLN A 168 -31.39 52.03 34.76
N ALA A 169 -32.06 50.93 34.41
CA ALA A 169 -32.13 49.72 35.21
C ALA A 169 -31.32 48.62 34.52
N ASP A 170 -30.41 48.02 35.27
CA ASP A 170 -29.46 47.00 34.86
C ASP A 170 -30.10 45.69 34.38
N ALA A 171 -29.35 45.00 33.52
CA ALA A 171 -29.64 43.69 32.97
C ALA A 171 -29.64 42.57 34.03
N PRO A 172 -30.22 41.40 33.70
CA PRO A 172 -29.64 40.15 34.16
C PRO A 172 -29.34 39.16 33.04
N ALA A 173 -28.21 38.48 33.27
CA ALA A 173 -27.58 37.46 32.45
C ALA A 173 -28.38 36.15 32.36
N LYS A 174 -28.10 35.39 31.29
CA LYS A 174 -28.58 34.02 31.07
C LYS A 174 -27.80 33.03 31.95
N PRO A 175 -28.44 32.03 32.56
CA PRO A 175 -27.75 30.86 33.10
C PRO A 175 -27.50 29.79 32.04
N VAL A 176 -26.40 29.06 32.23
CA VAL A 176 -25.89 27.93 31.47
C VAL A 176 -25.98 26.67 32.36
N THR A 177 -26.50 25.60 31.76
CA THR A 177 -26.27 24.14 31.94
C THR A 177 -26.28 23.49 33.32
N ILE A 178 -27.10 22.43 33.48
CA ILE A 178 -26.64 21.14 34.04
C ILE A 178 -27.26 20.00 33.22
N SER A 179 -26.40 19.03 32.89
CA SER A 179 -26.66 17.76 32.21
C SER A 179 -27.43 16.78 33.09
N ASP A 180 -28.18 15.86 32.48
CA ASP A 180 -28.19 14.49 32.99
C ASP A 180 -28.27 13.50 31.83
N SER A 181 -27.32 12.57 31.86
CA SER A 181 -27.11 11.50 30.90
C SER A 181 -27.85 10.24 31.36
N THR A 182 -28.57 9.58 30.47
CA THR A 182 -28.96 8.19 30.63
C THR A 182 -28.34 7.37 29.51
N ALA A 183 -27.56 6.38 29.93
CA ALA A 183 -26.83 5.45 29.10
C ALA A 183 -27.76 4.32 28.68
N ASP A 184 -28.04 4.20 27.40
CA ASP A 184 -28.66 3.00 26.81
C ASP A 184 -27.57 2.00 26.43
N GLN A 185 -27.71 0.80 27.00
CA GLN A 185 -26.84 -0.35 26.84
C GLN A 185 -27.08 -0.98 25.45
N ILE A 186 -26.09 -0.89 24.57
CA ILE A 186 -26.06 -1.64 23.32
C ILE A 186 -25.46 -3.02 23.61
N SER A 187 -26.28 -4.05 23.47
CA SER A 187 -25.89 -5.46 23.59
C SER A 187 -25.08 -5.89 22.36
N LEU A 188 -23.90 -6.46 22.58
CA LEU A 188 -23.03 -7.04 21.55
C LEU A 188 -23.55 -8.43 21.11
N PRO A 189 -23.63 -8.74 19.81
CA PRO A 189 -23.93 -10.08 19.33
C PRO A 189 -22.70 -11.00 19.39
N ALA A 190 -22.93 -12.27 19.70
CA ALA A 190 -21.93 -13.34 19.77
C ALA A 190 -21.27 -13.65 18.41
N PRO A 191 -20.01 -14.15 18.40
CA PRO A 191 -19.26 -14.42 17.18
C PRO A 191 -19.83 -15.65 16.43
N PRO A 192 -19.89 -15.62 15.08
CA PRO A 192 -20.32 -16.76 14.28
C PRO A 192 -19.24 -17.87 14.25
N PRO A 193 -19.64 -19.14 14.01
CA PRO A 193 -18.72 -20.26 13.93
C PRO A 193 -17.79 -20.15 12.70
N PRO A 194 -16.60 -20.78 12.74
CA PRO A 194 -15.64 -20.71 11.64
C PRO A 194 -16.21 -21.35 10.36
N PRO A 195 -15.89 -20.82 9.18
CA PRO A 195 -16.35 -21.36 7.91
C PRO A 195 -15.76 -22.77 7.65
N PRO A 196 -16.50 -23.65 6.96
CA PRO A 196 -16.00 -24.97 6.58
C PRO A 196 -14.78 -24.83 5.66
N GLN A 197 -13.76 -25.64 5.92
CA GLN A 197 -12.55 -25.75 5.13
C GLN A 197 -12.90 -26.05 3.67
N ARG A 198 -12.62 -25.10 2.76
CA ARG A 198 -12.61 -25.38 1.32
C ARG A 198 -11.48 -26.37 1.05
N GLN A 199 -11.84 -27.60 0.69
CA GLN A 199 -10.91 -28.53 0.08
C GLN A 199 -10.61 -28.02 -1.33
N GLU A 200 -9.36 -27.61 -1.56
CA GLU A 200 -8.89 -27.38 -2.93
C GLU A 200 -8.83 -28.73 -3.67
N PRO A 201 -9.42 -28.83 -4.88
CA PRO A 201 -9.34 -30.04 -5.68
C PRO A 201 -7.92 -30.17 -6.25
N GLY A 202 -7.16 -31.16 -5.77
CA GLY A 202 -5.82 -31.46 -6.32
C GLY A 202 -4.78 -32.01 -5.35
N VAL A 203 -5.13 -32.26 -4.09
CA VAL A 203 -4.19 -32.86 -3.11
C VAL A 203 -3.90 -34.30 -3.54
N LYS A 204 -2.71 -34.55 -4.11
CA LYS A 204 -2.10 -35.88 -4.21
C LYS A 204 -2.31 -36.58 -2.85
N PRO A 205 -2.69 -37.87 -2.79
CA PRO A 205 -2.96 -38.54 -1.52
C PRO A 205 -1.81 -38.24 -0.57
N ALA A 206 -2.14 -37.67 0.60
CA ALA A 206 -1.15 -37.32 1.60
C ALA A 206 -0.33 -38.57 1.85
N ALA A 207 0.94 -38.55 1.45
CA ALA A 207 1.85 -39.63 1.77
C ALA A 207 1.70 -39.88 3.28
N GLN A 208 1.60 -41.14 3.69
CA GLN A 208 1.60 -41.47 5.10
C GLN A 208 3.03 -41.79 5.46
N SER A 209 3.52 -41.19 6.54
CA SER A 209 4.78 -41.64 7.10
C SER A 209 4.62 -43.06 7.64
N PHE A 210 5.66 -43.89 7.47
CA PHE A 210 5.64 -45.27 7.93
C PHE A 210 6.02 -45.40 9.40
N ASP A 211 6.62 -44.36 9.99
CA ASP A 211 6.91 -44.30 11.41
C ASP A 211 5.74 -43.67 12.19
N GLN A 212 5.32 -44.33 13.28
CA GLN A 212 4.32 -43.78 14.21
C GLN A 212 4.97 -42.92 15.31
N ASN A 213 6.24 -43.16 15.61
CA ASN A 213 6.98 -42.42 16.63
C ASN A 213 7.72 -41.22 16.00
N PRO A 214 7.38 -39.96 16.34
CA PRO A 214 8.07 -38.80 15.78
C PRO A 214 9.55 -38.70 16.16
N LEU A 215 9.97 -39.37 17.24
CA LEU A 215 11.35 -39.35 17.75
C LEU A 215 12.23 -40.46 17.15
N ASP A 216 11.64 -41.44 16.50
CA ASP A 216 12.35 -42.53 15.82
C ASP A 216 11.85 -42.62 14.38
N ARG A 217 12.67 -42.14 13.45
CA ARG A 217 12.36 -42.06 12.02
C ARG A 217 13.13 -43.10 11.22
N SER A 218 13.46 -44.23 11.85
CA SER A 218 14.32 -45.26 11.27
C SER A 218 13.70 -45.91 10.03
N MET A 219 12.38 -46.10 9.98
CA MET A 219 11.71 -46.64 8.79
C MET A 219 11.81 -45.65 7.64
N ASP A 220 11.44 -44.39 7.85
CA ASP A 220 11.52 -43.37 6.80
C ASP A 220 12.97 -43.19 6.28
N ARG A 221 13.99 -43.35 7.16
CA ARG A 221 15.40 -43.39 6.74
C ARG A 221 15.74 -44.60 5.88
N LEU A 222 15.24 -45.79 6.24
CA LEU A 222 15.41 -47.01 5.45
C LEU A 222 14.78 -46.88 4.06
N TRP A 223 13.53 -46.40 4.00
CA TRP A 223 12.81 -46.18 2.74
C TRP A 223 13.51 -45.15 1.85
N ALA A 224 14.04 -44.08 2.44
CA ALA A 224 14.87 -43.12 1.73
C ALA A 224 16.16 -43.76 1.18
N ALA A 225 16.82 -44.63 1.94
CA ALA A 225 18.03 -45.34 1.51
C ALA A 225 17.75 -46.33 0.38
N LEU A 226 16.58 -46.98 0.39
CA LEU A 226 16.10 -47.88 -0.67
C LEU A 226 15.62 -47.14 -1.92
N GLY A 227 15.57 -45.80 -1.90
CA GLY A 227 15.11 -45.01 -3.04
C GLY A 227 13.59 -44.89 -3.15
N LEU A 228 12.86 -45.24 -2.10
CA LEU A 228 11.39 -45.34 -2.10
C LEU A 228 10.69 -44.14 -1.45
N LEU A 229 11.44 -43.21 -0.87
CA LEU A 229 10.93 -42.01 -0.20
C LEU A 229 11.64 -40.76 -0.72
N ASP A 230 10.88 -39.81 -1.27
CA ASP A 230 11.41 -38.54 -1.78
C ASP A 230 11.63 -37.46 -0.72
N ASP A 231 10.79 -37.48 0.33
CA ASP A 231 10.88 -36.55 1.46
C ASP A 231 10.14 -37.14 2.67
N ALA A 232 10.76 -37.09 3.85
CA ALA A 232 10.12 -37.51 5.09
C ALA A 232 9.13 -36.45 5.57
N LEU A 233 7.89 -36.85 5.83
CA LEU A 233 6.85 -35.94 6.29
C LEU A 233 7.09 -35.46 7.73
N PRO A 234 6.61 -34.27 8.08
CA PRO A 234 6.79 -33.75 9.42
C PRO A 234 5.83 -34.47 10.37
N LEU A 235 6.37 -35.09 11.41
CA LEU A 235 5.64 -35.62 12.55
C LEU A 235 6.02 -34.83 13.79
N PHE A 236 5.04 -34.36 14.54
CA PHE A 236 5.26 -33.59 15.76
C PHE A 236 4.88 -34.41 16.98
N ALA A 237 5.78 -34.44 17.97
CA ALA A 237 5.53 -35.01 19.29
C ALA A 237 5.32 -33.89 20.31
N THR A 238 4.56 -34.18 21.36
CA THR A 238 4.47 -33.31 22.54
C THR A 238 5.85 -33.19 23.20
N ALA A 239 6.31 -31.97 23.41
CA ALA A 239 7.58 -31.69 24.08
C ALA A 239 7.39 -30.56 25.09
N GLN A 240 7.98 -30.71 26.28
CA GLN A 240 8.01 -29.66 27.29
C GLN A 240 9.28 -28.81 27.12
N ASN A 241 9.16 -27.48 27.29
CA ASN A 241 10.27 -26.53 27.28
C ASN A 241 11.20 -26.61 26.05
N LEU A 242 10.67 -26.92 24.87
CA LEU A 242 11.47 -26.97 23.64
C LEU A 242 11.96 -25.55 23.29
N PRO A 243 13.29 -25.29 23.33
CA PRO A 243 13.80 -23.96 23.01
C PRO A 243 13.44 -23.58 21.57
N ARG A 244 13.13 -22.31 21.33
CA ARG A 244 12.88 -21.75 19.98
C ARG A 244 11.65 -22.30 19.26
N ALA A 245 10.77 -23.02 19.95
CA ALA A 245 9.51 -23.53 19.36
C ALA A 245 8.60 -22.41 18.80
N GLY A 246 8.74 -21.17 19.27
CA GLY A 246 7.99 -20.02 18.76
C GLY A 246 8.15 -19.76 17.25
N VAL A 247 9.22 -20.27 16.63
CA VAL A 247 9.40 -20.17 15.16
C VAL A 247 8.31 -20.92 14.38
N LEU A 248 7.63 -21.89 15.01
CA LEU A 248 6.51 -22.60 14.40
C LEU A 248 5.34 -21.68 14.01
N LEU A 249 5.20 -20.52 14.66
CA LEU A 249 4.21 -19.51 14.31
C LEU A 249 4.41 -18.95 12.89
N ALA A 250 5.61 -19.09 12.31
CA ALA A 250 5.90 -18.68 10.95
C ALA A 250 5.47 -19.72 9.89
N ILE A 251 5.13 -20.95 10.27
CA ILE A 251 4.77 -22.02 9.32
C ILE A 251 3.54 -21.67 8.48
N PRO A 252 2.43 -21.14 9.04
CA PRO A 252 1.29 -20.72 8.23
C PRO A 252 1.66 -19.64 7.21
N ALA A 253 2.47 -18.66 7.61
CA ALA A 253 2.96 -17.61 6.71
C ALA A 253 3.86 -18.18 5.60
N LEU A 254 4.72 -19.16 5.92
CA LEU A 254 5.54 -19.87 4.94
C LEU A 254 4.68 -20.64 3.93
N LEU A 255 3.61 -21.30 4.37
CA LEU A 255 2.68 -21.99 3.46
C LEU A 255 1.92 -20.98 2.58
N ALA A 256 1.42 -19.89 3.16
CA ALA A 256 0.75 -18.82 2.43
C ALA A 256 1.66 -18.15 1.40
N SER A 257 2.97 -18.03 1.68
CA SER A 257 3.94 -17.42 0.76
C SER A 257 4.08 -18.15 -0.58
N GLY A 258 3.65 -19.40 -0.67
CA GLY A 258 3.76 -20.22 -1.87
C GLY A 258 5.15 -20.73 -2.21
N LEU A 259 6.17 -20.43 -1.39
CA LEU A 259 7.56 -20.85 -1.64
C LEU A 259 7.71 -22.35 -1.89
N LEU A 260 7.05 -23.19 -1.08
CA LEU A 260 7.16 -24.64 -1.19
C LEU A 260 6.52 -25.18 -2.48
N SER A 261 5.36 -24.64 -2.85
CA SER A 261 4.65 -25.01 -4.09
C SER A 261 5.44 -24.55 -5.33
N ALA A 262 5.95 -23.32 -5.32
CA ALA A 262 6.81 -22.80 -6.39
C ALA A 262 8.09 -23.65 -6.53
N ALA A 263 8.70 -24.03 -5.40
CA ALA A 263 9.87 -24.88 -5.43
C ALA A 263 9.60 -26.29 -5.94
N GLU A 264 8.48 -26.92 -5.58
CA GLU A 264 8.07 -28.21 -6.15
C GLU A 264 7.84 -28.10 -7.66
N LYS A 265 7.23 -27.01 -8.13
CA LYS A 265 7.04 -26.75 -9.57
C LYS A 265 8.37 -26.63 -10.34
N ILE A 266 9.34 -25.90 -9.79
CA ILE A 266 10.62 -25.62 -10.46
C ILE A 266 11.64 -26.74 -10.31
N TYR A 267 11.77 -27.29 -9.10
CA TYR A 267 12.81 -28.28 -8.80
C TYR A 267 12.26 -29.72 -8.76
N GLY A 268 10.95 -29.94 -8.67
CA GLY A 268 10.38 -31.28 -8.47
C GLY A 268 10.86 -31.90 -7.16
N SER A 269 11.56 -33.03 -7.23
CA SER A 269 12.15 -33.71 -6.06
C SER A 269 13.69 -33.66 -6.08
N LEU A 270 14.31 -33.75 -4.89
CA LEU A 270 15.78 -33.78 -4.73
C LEU A 270 16.34 -35.21 -4.73
N ARG A 271 15.73 -36.08 -5.55
CA ARG A 271 15.88 -37.55 -5.52
C ARG A 271 15.33 -38.16 -4.21
N PRO A 272 15.15 -39.49 -4.19
CA PRO A 272 14.82 -40.19 -2.97
C PRO A 272 15.78 -39.83 -1.82
N SER A 273 15.23 -39.27 -0.76
CA SER A 273 15.98 -38.83 0.41
C SER A 273 15.09 -38.58 1.61
N PHE A 274 15.64 -38.80 2.80
CA PHE A 274 14.96 -38.50 4.05
C PHE A 274 14.73 -36.99 4.22
N TYR A 275 15.75 -36.18 3.91
CA TYR A 275 15.65 -34.73 3.85
C TYR A 275 15.45 -34.29 2.39
N GLY A 276 14.20 -34.27 1.94
CA GLY A 276 13.81 -33.87 0.59
C GLY A 276 13.78 -32.36 0.38
N LEU A 277 13.16 -31.93 -0.72
CA LEU A 277 13.12 -30.52 -1.13
C LEU A 277 12.41 -29.65 -0.08
N ARG A 278 11.18 -30.01 0.26
CA ARG A 278 10.35 -29.28 1.23
C ARG A 278 11.06 -29.16 2.57
N THR A 279 11.54 -30.27 3.13
CA THR A 279 12.30 -30.29 4.39
C THR A 279 13.54 -29.41 4.34
N THR A 280 14.29 -29.44 3.23
CA THR A 280 15.49 -28.61 3.06
C THR A 280 15.13 -27.12 3.08
N LEU A 281 14.09 -26.70 2.36
CA LEU A 281 13.66 -25.31 2.30
C LEU A 281 13.11 -24.81 3.64
N VAL A 282 12.26 -25.61 4.29
CA VAL A 282 11.75 -25.31 5.64
C VAL A 282 12.91 -25.14 6.61
N ALA A 283 13.91 -26.04 6.58
CA ALA A 283 15.08 -25.91 7.43
C ALA A 283 15.83 -24.58 7.21
N TYR A 284 16.04 -24.16 5.95
CA TYR A 284 16.70 -22.88 5.66
C TYR A 284 15.89 -21.66 6.12
N VAL A 285 14.57 -21.66 5.90
CA VAL A 285 13.69 -20.57 6.34
C VAL A 285 13.70 -20.47 7.87
N LEU A 286 13.54 -21.59 8.57
CA LEU A 286 13.56 -21.60 10.03
C LEU A 286 14.92 -21.17 10.58
N LEU A 287 16.03 -21.59 9.98
CA LEU A 287 17.36 -21.11 10.38
C LEU A 287 17.51 -19.60 10.20
N ALA A 288 17.00 -19.04 9.10
CA ALA A 288 17.00 -17.60 8.88
C ALA A 288 16.19 -16.86 9.96
N LEU A 289 14.99 -17.33 10.28
CA LEU A 289 14.13 -16.75 11.32
C LEU A 289 14.72 -16.87 12.72
N LEU A 290 15.44 -17.96 13.00
CA LEU A 290 16.20 -18.16 14.23
C LEU A 290 17.49 -17.35 14.30
N ARG A 291 17.78 -16.51 13.29
CA ARG A 291 19.01 -15.73 13.16
C ARG A 291 20.27 -16.60 13.18
N ILE A 292 20.20 -17.76 12.53
CA ILE A 292 21.32 -18.67 12.29
C ILE A 292 21.67 -18.54 10.80
N PRO A 293 22.46 -17.51 10.40
CA PRO A 293 22.63 -17.14 8.98
C PRO A 293 23.49 -18.11 8.19
N ARG A 294 24.22 -19.00 8.87
CA ARG A 294 25.22 -19.89 8.28
C ARG A 294 24.92 -21.34 8.65
N PRO A 295 24.85 -22.27 7.68
CA PRO A 295 24.70 -23.69 7.99
C PRO A 295 25.76 -24.22 8.96
N GLU A 296 26.96 -23.65 8.94
CA GLU A 296 28.07 -24.05 9.82
C GLU A 296 27.76 -23.85 11.30
N ALA A 297 26.94 -22.84 11.64
CA ALA A 297 26.55 -22.54 13.01
C ALA A 297 25.61 -23.61 13.60
N LEU A 298 25.07 -24.53 12.79
CA LEU A 298 24.32 -25.69 13.29
C LEU A 298 25.12 -26.56 14.26
N LYS A 299 26.45 -26.53 14.20
CA LYS A 299 27.32 -27.29 15.12
C LYS A 299 27.17 -26.84 16.58
N GLU A 300 26.68 -25.63 16.82
CA GLU A 300 26.48 -25.04 18.15
C GLU A 300 25.12 -25.43 18.76
N TYR A 301 24.27 -26.13 18.01
CA TYR A 301 22.91 -26.43 18.42
C TYR A 301 22.62 -27.93 18.45
N SER A 302 21.78 -28.34 19.40
CA SER A 302 21.30 -29.73 19.48
C SER A 302 20.52 -30.12 18.22
N PRO A 303 20.96 -31.14 17.47
CA PRO A 303 20.24 -31.59 16.27
C PRO A 303 18.85 -32.16 16.59
N GLY A 304 18.67 -32.76 17.77
CA GLY A 304 17.38 -33.32 18.17
C GLY A 304 16.35 -32.24 18.48
N GLU A 305 16.75 -31.17 19.18
CA GLU A 305 15.84 -30.04 19.46
C GLU A 305 15.37 -29.35 18.19
N LEU A 306 16.32 -28.99 17.30
CA LEU A 306 15.98 -28.35 16.03
C LEU A 306 15.21 -29.30 15.10
N GLY A 307 15.50 -30.61 15.15
CA GLY A 307 14.76 -31.62 14.42
C GLY A 307 13.28 -31.60 14.77
N ARG A 308 12.96 -31.60 16.08
CA ARG A 308 11.58 -31.55 16.58
C ARG A 308 10.82 -30.31 16.10
N ILE A 309 11.49 -29.18 15.91
CA ILE A 309 10.89 -27.96 15.35
C ILE A 309 10.54 -28.13 13.86
N VAL A 310 11.37 -28.84 13.09
CA VAL A 310 11.08 -29.14 11.67
C VAL A 310 10.02 -30.24 11.53
N GLY A 311 9.72 -30.97 12.60
CA GLY A 311 8.83 -32.15 12.60
C GLY A 311 9.59 -33.44 12.27
N LEU A 312 10.87 -33.52 12.59
CA LEU A 312 11.69 -34.72 12.40
C LEU A 312 12.36 -35.11 13.71
N ASP A 313 12.92 -36.32 13.76
CA ASP A 313 13.76 -36.78 14.89
C ASP A 313 15.03 -35.93 15.04
N ARG A 314 15.58 -35.45 13.92
CA ARG A 314 16.86 -34.75 13.88
C ARG A 314 16.94 -33.72 12.75
N MET A 315 17.59 -32.59 13.02
CA MET A 315 17.92 -31.56 12.03
C MET A 315 18.95 -32.07 11.02
N PRO A 316 18.88 -31.68 9.72
CA PRO A 316 19.93 -31.99 8.76
C PRO A 316 21.28 -31.42 9.20
N GLU A 317 22.33 -32.25 9.15
CA GLU A 317 23.69 -31.79 9.42
C GLU A 317 24.22 -30.84 8.34
N VAL A 318 25.27 -30.08 8.68
CA VAL A 318 25.97 -29.15 7.76
C VAL A 318 26.32 -29.79 6.43
N LYS A 319 26.85 -31.03 6.46
CA LYS A 319 27.22 -31.79 5.24
C LYS A 319 26.01 -32.04 4.34
N THR A 320 24.87 -32.39 4.95
CA THR A 320 23.62 -32.67 4.24
C THR A 320 23.05 -31.41 3.60
N LEU A 321 22.97 -30.31 4.36
CA LEU A 321 22.49 -29.03 3.85
C LEU A 321 23.35 -28.52 2.70
N ARG A 322 24.69 -28.54 2.85
CA ARG A 322 25.61 -28.16 1.77
C ARG A 322 25.41 -29.01 0.52
N ARG A 323 25.31 -30.34 0.66
CA ARG A 323 25.07 -31.25 -0.48
C ARG A 323 23.75 -30.94 -1.18
N LYS A 324 22.68 -30.66 -0.42
CA LYS A 324 21.35 -30.34 -0.97
C LYS A 324 21.35 -28.97 -1.68
N LEU A 325 22.01 -27.96 -1.12
CA LEU A 325 22.24 -26.70 -1.81
C LEU A 325 23.04 -26.87 -3.10
N SER A 326 24.12 -27.67 -3.09
CA SER A 326 24.88 -27.95 -4.32
C SER A 326 24.03 -28.62 -5.40
N GLN A 327 23.12 -29.52 -5.01
CA GLN A 327 22.16 -30.13 -5.94
C GLN A 327 21.17 -29.12 -6.51
N LEU A 328 20.64 -28.22 -5.68
CA LEU A 328 19.75 -27.14 -6.14
C LEU A 328 20.48 -26.17 -7.08
N ALA A 329 21.70 -25.78 -6.71
CA ALA A 329 22.53 -24.89 -7.51
C ALA A 329 22.87 -25.49 -8.88
N ALA A 330 23.15 -26.80 -8.94
CA ALA A 330 23.41 -27.50 -10.19
C ALA A 330 22.23 -27.47 -11.17
N ARG A 331 21.00 -27.29 -10.68
CA ARG A 331 19.78 -27.18 -11.51
C ARG A 331 19.51 -25.76 -12.01
N GLN A 332 20.23 -24.75 -11.53
CA GLN A 332 20.13 -23.34 -11.97
C GLN A 332 18.71 -22.72 -11.94
N GLY A 333 17.76 -23.31 -11.20
CA GLY A 333 16.36 -22.87 -11.17
C GLY A 333 16.05 -21.63 -10.32
N SER A 334 17.05 -20.92 -9.79
CA SER A 334 16.82 -19.84 -8.82
C SER A 334 16.08 -18.65 -9.42
N GLN A 335 16.37 -18.29 -10.67
CA GLN A 335 15.68 -17.21 -11.37
C GLN A 335 14.22 -17.58 -11.63
N ALA A 336 13.97 -18.79 -12.14
CA ALA A 336 12.63 -19.30 -12.38
C ALA A 336 11.81 -19.38 -11.08
N LEU A 337 12.42 -19.82 -9.97
CA LEU A 337 11.78 -19.80 -8.66
C LEU A 337 11.37 -18.38 -8.23
N GLY A 338 12.28 -17.41 -8.41
CA GLY A 338 12.00 -16.01 -8.11
C GLY A 338 10.85 -15.46 -8.94
N GLN A 339 10.82 -15.76 -10.24
CA GLN A 339 9.76 -15.36 -11.16
C GLN A 339 8.40 -15.97 -10.79
N GLU A 340 8.35 -17.27 -10.47
CA GLU A 340 7.10 -17.92 -10.05
C GLU A 340 6.50 -17.33 -8.78
N ILE A 341 7.35 -17.03 -7.78
CA ILE A 341 6.91 -16.39 -6.54
C ILE A 341 6.43 -14.96 -6.83
N ALA A 342 7.13 -14.22 -7.70
CA ALA A 342 6.73 -12.88 -8.12
C ALA A 342 5.36 -12.89 -8.81
N GLN A 343 5.17 -13.76 -9.80
CA GLN A 343 3.91 -13.90 -10.53
C GLN A 343 2.74 -14.29 -9.60
N ARG A 344 2.99 -15.13 -8.59
CA ARG A 344 1.98 -15.44 -7.59
C ARG A 344 1.60 -14.19 -6.78
N ARG A 345 2.58 -13.45 -6.27
CA ARG A 345 2.33 -12.20 -5.51
C ARG A 345 1.59 -11.16 -6.34
N ILE A 346 1.95 -11.03 -7.62
CA ILE A 346 1.27 -10.17 -8.60
C ILE A 346 -0.19 -10.61 -8.79
N ARG A 347 -0.48 -11.90 -8.90
CA ARG A 347 -1.88 -12.35 -9.03
C ARG A 347 -2.69 -12.12 -7.75
N GLU A 348 -2.08 -12.25 -6.59
CA GLU A 348 -2.75 -12.08 -5.30
C GLU A 348 -2.94 -10.60 -4.91
N HIS A 349 -1.98 -9.72 -5.25
CA HIS A 349 -1.92 -8.34 -4.75
C HIS A 349 -1.75 -7.28 -5.86
N GLY A 350 -1.71 -7.69 -7.14
CA GLY A 350 -1.21 -6.83 -8.20
C GLY A 350 -2.16 -5.81 -8.79
N HIS A 351 -3.40 -5.78 -8.30
CA HIS A 351 -4.28 -4.66 -8.55
C HIS A 351 -3.79 -3.38 -7.82
N VAL A 352 -3.00 -3.50 -6.76
CA VAL A 352 -2.51 -2.36 -5.95
C VAL A 352 -1.22 -1.70 -6.51
N PHE A 353 -0.76 -2.05 -7.71
CA PHE A 353 0.51 -1.55 -8.25
C PHE A 353 0.40 -0.13 -8.83
N GLY A 354 0.58 0.87 -7.97
CA GLY A 354 0.84 2.26 -8.39
C GLY A 354 2.33 2.64 -8.32
N PHE A 355 3.06 2.13 -7.31
CA PHE A 355 4.47 2.46 -7.05
C PHE A 355 5.25 1.21 -6.68
N LEU A 356 6.44 1.09 -7.28
CA LEU A 356 7.42 0.08 -6.93
C LEU A 356 8.63 0.78 -6.30
N TYR A 357 8.98 0.37 -5.09
CA TYR A 357 10.21 0.80 -4.44
C TYR A 357 11.34 -0.15 -4.80
N VAL A 358 12.43 0.39 -5.33
CA VAL A 358 13.62 -0.37 -5.70
C VAL A 358 14.74 -0.05 -4.72
N ASP A 359 15.26 -1.07 -4.05
CA ASP A 359 16.36 -0.94 -3.08
C ASP A 359 17.54 -1.85 -3.46
N GLY A 360 18.70 -1.22 -3.69
CA GLY A 360 19.93 -1.89 -4.12
C GLY A 360 20.81 -2.32 -2.95
N HIS A 361 20.98 -3.63 -2.78
CA HIS A 361 21.81 -4.22 -1.73
C HIS A 361 23.08 -4.85 -2.30
N VAL A 362 24.24 -4.37 -1.86
CA VAL A 362 25.54 -4.95 -2.24
C VAL A 362 25.78 -6.26 -1.52
N ARG A 363 25.93 -7.35 -2.28
CA ARG A 363 26.22 -8.71 -1.81
C ARG A 363 27.63 -9.13 -2.19
N ALA A 364 28.41 -9.59 -1.21
CA ALA A 364 29.74 -10.13 -1.46
C ALA A 364 29.67 -11.36 -2.38
N TYR A 365 30.55 -11.42 -3.37
CA TYR A 365 30.68 -12.57 -4.26
C TYR A 365 31.79 -13.48 -3.77
N HIS A 366 31.44 -14.74 -3.54
CA HIS A 366 32.35 -15.79 -3.07
C HIS A 366 32.53 -16.92 -4.09
N GLY A 367 32.11 -16.72 -5.33
CA GLY A 367 32.26 -17.72 -6.38
C GLY A 367 33.66 -17.69 -7.01
N LYS A 368 33.83 -18.46 -8.09
CA LYS A 368 35.12 -18.64 -8.77
C LYS A 368 35.36 -17.66 -9.91
N HIS A 369 34.35 -16.90 -10.32
CA HIS A 369 34.48 -15.97 -11.45
C HIS A 369 35.08 -14.64 -10.99
N THR A 370 35.93 -14.06 -11.83
CA THR A 370 36.45 -12.71 -11.60
C THR A 370 35.37 -11.70 -11.94
N ILE A 371 34.93 -10.92 -10.94
CA ILE A 371 33.93 -9.86 -11.11
C ILE A 371 34.46 -8.52 -10.57
N PRO A 372 33.89 -7.38 -11.00
CA PRO A 372 34.24 -6.06 -10.47
C PRO A 372 34.06 -5.98 -8.96
N LYS A 373 34.90 -5.16 -8.32
CA LYS A 373 34.78 -4.88 -6.88
C LYS A 373 33.70 -3.84 -6.64
N ALA A 374 32.92 -4.02 -5.58
CA ALA A 374 32.04 -2.98 -5.04
C ALA A 374 32.37 -2.75 -3.57
N TYR A 375 31.99 -1.59 -3.03
CA TYR A 375 32.20 -1.29 -1.62
C TYR A 375 31.15 -1.99 -0.77
N ILE A 376 31.57 -2.97 0.04
CA ILE A 376 30.70 -3.69 0.95
C ILE A 376 30.61 -2.89 2.25
N THR A 377 29.52 -2.16 2.43
CA THR A 377 29.30 -1.26 3.58
C THR A 377 29.44 -1.97 4.93
N ARG A 378 28.90 -3.19 5.08
CA ARG A 378 29.00 -3.98 6.32
C ARG A 378 30.43 -4.38 6.69
N ALA A 379 31.26 -4.66 5.70
CA ALA A 379 32.65 -5.07 5.89
C ALA A 379 33.64 -3.90 5.77
N ARG A 380 33.15 -2.70 5.40
CA ARG A 380 33.92 -1.48 5.16
C ARG A 380 35.11 -1.67 4.21
N LEU A 381 34.96 -2.53 3.20
CA LEU A 381 36.02 -2.88 2.27
C LEU A 381 35.52 -3.03 0.82
N ALA A 382 36.42 -2.80 -0.14
CA ALA A 382 36.16 -3.07 -1.56
C ALA A 382 36.54 -4.51 -1.90
N ALA A 383 35.56 -5.32 -2.26
CA ALA A 383 35.75 -6.72 -2.65
C ALA A 383 34.83 -7.08 -3.82
N PRO A 384 35.10 -8.21 -4.52
CA PRO A 384 34.19 -8.74 -5.53
C PRO A 384 32.77 -8.83 -4.97
N ALA A 385 31.83 -8.14 -5.60
CA ALA A 385 30.46 -8.05 -5.12
C ALA A 385 29.49 -7.82 -6.28
N THR A 386 28.23 -8.22 -6.07
CA THR A 386 27.09 -8.01 -6.97
C THR A 386 26.01 -7.23 -6.25
N THR A 387 25.29 -6.34 -6.94
CA THR A 387 24.11 -5.67 -6.38
C THR A 387 22.85 -6.49 -6.61
N ASP A 388 22.08 -6.73 -5.55
CA ASP A 388 20.72 -7.28 -5.61
C ASP A 388 19.72 -6.13 -5.46
N TYR A 389 18.86 -5.92 -6.45
CA TYR A 389 17.77 -4.97 -6.38
C TYR A 389 16.50 -5.66 -5.87
N TRP A 390 16.05 -5.24 -4.70
CA TRP A 390 14.79 -5.67 -4.10
C TRP A 390 13.69 -4.73 -4.57
N VAL A 391 12.66 -5.30 -5.18
CA VAL A 391 11.50 -4.56 -5.64
C VAL A 391 10.35 -4.85 -4.68
N ASN A 392 9.82 -3.78 -4.07
CA ASN A 392 8.74 -3.84 -3.09
C ASN A 392 7.54 -3.02 -3.59
N ASP A 393 6.34 -3.36 -3.11
CA ASP A 393 5.13 -2.58 -3.38
C ASP A 393 5.06 -1.30 -2.52
N GLN A 394 3.98 -0.51 -2.67
CA GLN A 394 3.76 0.71 -1.89
C GLN A 394 3.76 0.47 -0.35
N ARG A 395 3.33 -0.72 0.10
CA ARG A 395 3.26 -1.10 1.51
C ARG A 395 4.59 -1.61 2.06
N GLY A 396 5.58 -1.78 1.20
CA GLY A 396 6.87 -2.38 1.52
C GLY A 396 6.87 -3.92 1.47
N ASP A 397 5.80 -4.53 0.95
CA ASP A 397 5.74 -5.97 0.77
C ASP A 397 6.66 -6.39 -0.40
N PRO A 398 7.52 -7.41 -0.20
CA PRO A 398 8.52 -7.79 -1.19
C PRO A 398 7.87 -8.47 -2.39
N LEU A 399 8.20 -8.04 -3.60
CA LEU A 399 7.70 -8.64 -4.84
C LEU A 399 8.71 -9.62 -5.42
N PHE A 400 9.87 -9.12 -5.85
CA PHE A 400 10.93 -9.93 -6.43
C PHE A 400 12.30 -9.30 -6.23
N VAL A 401 13.33 -10.06 -6.55
CA VAL A 401 14.73 -9.63 -6.49
C VAL A 401 15.39 -9.81 -7.85
N VAL A 402 16.15 -8.81 -8.28
CA VAL A 402 16.96 -8.85 -9.50
C VAL A 402 18.42 -8.73 -9.12
N THR A 403 19.22 -9.76 -9.40
CA THR A 403 20.68 -9.66 -9.25
C THR A 403 21.25 -9.03 -10.51
N ALA A 404 21.97 -7.91 -10.36
CA ALA A 404 22.62 -7.22 -11.46
C ALA A 404 23.82 -8.01 -11.99
N GLU A 405 23.93 -8.13 -13.31
CA GLU A 405 25.16 -8.60 -13.94
C GLU A 405 26.24 -7.52 -13.77
N ALA A 406 27.33 -7.85 -13.07
CA ALA A 406 28.54 -7.02 -12.94
C ALA A 406 28.34 -5.59 -12.38
N ASN A 407 27.38 -5.39 -11.45
CA ASN A 407 27.09 -4.10 -10.81
C ASN A 407 26.53 -3.02 -11.74
N ALA A 408 25.83 -3.40 -12.81
CA ALA A 408 25.02 -2.44 -13.57
C ALA A 408 23.99 -1.75 -12.66
N ALA A 409 23.92 -0.42 -12.76
CA ALA A 409 22.88 0.36 -12.10
C ALA A 409 21.52 0.06 -12.77
N LEU A 410 20.47 -0.17 -11.97
CA LEU A 410 19.11 -0.37 -12.52
C LEU A 410 18.48 0.96 -12.97
N THR A 411 19.03 2.08 -12.49
CA THR A 411 18.71 3.45 -12.91
C THR A 411 19.90 4.02 -13.68
N ARG A 412 19.66 4.61 -14.85
CA ARG A 412 20.69 5.32 -15.63
C ARG A 412 21.20 6.56 -14.93
#